data_AF-A0A963DUE7-F1
#
_entry.id   AF-A0A963DUE7-F1
#
_cell.length_a   1.000
_cell.length_b   1.000
_cell.length_c   1.000
_cell.angle_alpha   90.00
_cell.angle_beta   90.00
_cell.angle_gamma   90.00
#
_symmetry.space_group_name_H-M   'P 1'
#
loop_
_entity.id
_entity.type
_entity.pdbx_description
1 polymer ?
#
loop_
_entity_poly.entity_id
_entity_poly.type
_entity_poly.pdbx_seq_one_letter_code
_entity_poly.pdbx_strand_id
1 'polypeptide(L)'
;MPRLAPLGGGLFLAGIVFWGGFNWVIDLSNTQAFCVSCHVMRSTVYPEFERSSHFANRSGVRAACPDCHVPRPWLDKMLRKAAATNEIVHWLLGSIDTPEKFSARRIVLAREVWAGMKAGDSRECRACHDAVQPASDKQSTRARLMHGLMDQGGFTCIDCHRGIAHRLPVEAEADLDASLDRAHELLRSRAVACHECHRDMAAPPPGDEWPDEQETREGTAGEARGSRLPD
;
A
#
# COMPACT_ATOMS: atom_id res chain seq x y z
N MET A 1 44.34 25.89 31.82
CA MET A 1 43.31 25.24 30.97
C MET A 1 43.91 24.87 29.61
N PRO A 2 44.58 23.71 29.46
CA PRO A 2 44.69 23.13 28.11
C PRO A 2 44.74 21.59 28.12
N ARG A 3 43.77 20.94 27.46
CA ARG A 3 43.81 19.53 26.97
C ARG A 3 42.47 19.04 26.41
N LEU A 4 41.40 19.84 26.49
CA LEU A 4 40.08 19.48 25.93
C LEU A 4 39.97 19.68 24.40
N ALA A 5 40.79 20.54 23.80
CA ALA A 5 40.75 20.86 22.37
C ALA A 5 41.03 19.67 21.41
N PRO A 6 42.07 18.82 21.62
CA PRO A 6 42.30 17.66 20.75
C PRO A 6 41.24 16.56 20.91
N LEU A 7 40.59 16.46 22.07
CA LEU A 7 39.48 15.54 22.30
C LEU A 7 38.22 15.95 21.53
N GLY A 8 37.92 17.25 21.47
CA GLY A 8 36.79 17.78 20.70
C GLY A 8 36.93 17.53 19.20
N GLY A 9 38.12 17.76 18.63
CA GLY A 9 38.40 17.48 17.21
C GLY A 9 38.33 16.00 16.87
N GLY A 10 38.89 15.13 17.73
CA GLY A 10 38.82 13.68 17.55
C GLY A 10 37.38 13.14 17.60
N LEU A 11 36.58 13.59 18.58
CA LEU A 11 35.17 13.20 18.69
C LEU A 11 34.32 13.70 17.51
N PHE A 12 34.60 14.90 17.00
CA PHE A 12 33.92 15.44 15.83
C PHE A 12 34.21 14.62 14.57
N LEU A 13 35.49 14.29 14.31
CA LEU A 13 35.88 13.43 13.18
C LEU A 13 35.27 12.03 13.31
N ALA A 14 35.29 11.44 14.51
CA ALA A 14 34.63 10.17 14.78
C ALA A 14 33.12 10.24 14.50
N GLY A 15 32.46 11.34 14.87
CA GLY A 15 31.05 11.58 14.57
C GLY A 15 30.75 11.64 13.07
N ILE A 16 31.58 12.33 12.28
CA ILE A 16 31.43 12.39 10.81
C ILE A 16 31.60 11.00 10.19
N VAL A 17 32.66 10.28 10.58
CA VAL A 17 32.92 8.92 10.06
C VAL A 17 31.77 7.99 10.43
N PHE A 18 31.30 8.05 11.67
CA PHE A 18 30.15 7.27 12.12
C PHE A 18 28.89 7.60 11.32
N TRP A 19 28.55 8.88 11.18
CA TRP A 19 27.35 9.30 10.46
C TRP A 19 27.39 8.92 8.97
N GLY A 20 28.53 9.13 8.31
CA GLY A 20 28.74 8.73 6.93
C GLY A 20 28.67 7.22 6.73
N GLY A 21 29.37 6.46 7.59
CA GLY A 21 29.34 5.01 7.56
C GLY A 21 27.96 4.42 7.84
N PHE A 22 27.24 4.98 8.82
CA PHE A 22 25.87 4.58 9.14
C PHE A 22 24.94 4.77 7.94
N ASN A 23 24.89 5.96 7.35
CA ASN A 23 24.01 6.21 6.20
C ASN A 23 24.39 5.36 4.99
N TRP A 24 25.68 5.13 4.76
CA TRP A 24 26.14 4.23 3.70
C TRP A 24 25.63 2.80 3.87
N VAL A 25 25.69 2.23 5.09
CA VAL A 25 25.14 0.89 5.38
C VAL A 25 23.61 0.88 5.21
N ILE A 26 22.93 1.92 5.66
CA ILE A 26 21.48 2.08 5.49
C ILE A 26 21.11 2.08 4.01
N ASP A 27 21.84 2.79 3.16
CA ASP A 27 21.55 2.85 1.73
C ASP A 27 21.93 1.56 0.99
N LEU A 28 23.03 0.91 1.38
CA LEU A 28 23.39 -0.42 0.85
C LEU A 28 22.29 -1.44 1.13
N SER A 29 21.73 -1.42 2.35
CA SER A 29 20.61 -2.27 2.75
C SER A 29 19.24 -1.85 2.16
N ASN A 30 19.21 -0.81 1.32
CA ASN A 30 18.06 -0.41 0.50
C ASN A 30 18.25 -0.76 -0.98
N THR A 31 19.22 -1.59 -1.34
CA THR A 31 19.41 -2.00 -2.74
C THR A 31 18.64 -3.27 -3.05
N GLN A 32 18.19 -3.42 -4.31
CA GLN A 32 17.60 -4.68 -4.77
C GLN A 32 18.57 -5.86 -4.57
N ALA A 33 19.86 -5.65 -4.83
CA ALA A 33 20.91 -6.66 -4.63
C ALA A 33 20.95 -7.16 -3.17
N PHE A 34 20.81 -6.27 -2.20
CA PHE A 34 20.69 -6.64 -0.80
C PHE A 34 19.40 -7.43 -0.52
N CYS A 35 18.25 -6.96 -1.01
CA CYS A 35 16.96 -7.65 -0.80
C CYS A 35 16.99 -9.10 -1.32
N VAL A 36 17.61 -9.34 -2.48
CA VAL A 36 17.74 -10.69 -3.07
C VAL A 36 19.02 -11.42 -2.67
N SER A 37 19.74 -10.91 -1.67
CA SER A 37 20.89 -11.63 -1.09
C SER A 37 20.43 -12.81 -0.23
N CYS A 38 19.24 -12.72 0.37
CA CYS A 38 18.57 -13.83 1.02
C CYS A 38 18.04 -14.83 -0.01
N HIS A 39 18.32 -16.13 0.18
CA HIS A 39 17.93 -17.17 -0.77
C HIS A 39 16.41 -17.28 -0.93
N VAL A 40 15.65 -17.16 0.17
CA VAL A 40 14.17 -17.20 0.14
C VAL A 40 13.61 -16.07 -0.72
N MET A 41 14.13 -14.85 -0.60
CA MET A 41 13.66 -13.72 -1.41
C MET A 41 13.99 -13.92 -2.88
N ARG A 42 15.20 -14.40 -3.17
CA ARG A 42 15.69 -14.70 -4.53
C ARG A 42 14.91 -15.80 -5.22
N SER A 43 14.53 -16.86 -4.51
CA SER A 43 13.89 -18.04 -5.11
C SER A 43 12.36 -17.97 -5.15
N THR A 44 11.74 -17.09 -4.35
CA THR A 44 10.26 -17.01 -4.24
C THR A 44 9.68 -15.73 -4.84
N VAL A 45 9.84 -14.59 -4.18
CA VAL A 45 9.16 -13.33 -4.54
C VAL A 45 9.84 -12.60 -5.70
N TYR A 46 11.16 -12.75 -5.87
CA TYR A 46 11.89 -12.07 -6.92
C TYR A 46 11.49 -12.53 -8.35
N PRO A 47 11.36 -13.84 -8.64
CA PRO A 47 10.87 -14.30 -9.95
C PRO A 47 9.45 -13.86 -10.26
N GLU A 48 8.61 -13.68 -9.23
CA GLU A 48 7.25 -13.13 -9.39
C GLU A 48 7.31 -11.64 -9.73
N PHE A 49 8.18 -10.89 -9.04
CA PHE A 49 8.40 -9.46 -9.28
C PHE A 49 8.90 -9.19 -10.70
N GLU A 50 9.82 -10.00 -11.22
CA GLU A 50 10.34 -9.85 -12.59
C GLU A 50 9.26 -10.00 -13.67
N ARG A 51 8.15 -10.67 -13.35
CA ARG A 51 6.99 -10.83 -14.24
C ARG A 51 5.92 -9.76 -14.04
N SER A 52 6.08 -8.90 -13.03
CA SER A 52 5.11 -7.85 -12.71
C SER A 52 5.25 -6.65 -13.63
N SER A 53 4.20 -5.84 -13.69
CA SER A 53 4.20 -4.54 -14.39
C SER A 53 5.19 -3.53 -13.79
N HIS A 54 5.66 -3.75 -12.56
CA HIS A 54 6.62 -2.85 -11.91
C HIS A 54 8.07 -3.14 -12.31
N PHE A 55 8.34 -4.30 -12.91
CA PHE A 55 9.63 -4.66 -13.48
C PHE A 55 9.61 -4.67 -15.02
N ALA A 56 8.60 -5.31 -15.62
CA ALA A 56 8.46 -5.45 -17.07
C ALA A 56 7.32 -4.55 -17.57
N ASN A 57 7.65 -3.33 -17.99
CA ASN A 57 6.69 -2.38 -18.54
C ASN A 57 7.19 -1.67 -19.80
N ARG A 58 6.24 -1.04 -20.49
CA ARG A 58 6.43 -0.30 -21.74
C ARG A 58 7.15 1.05 -21.58
N SER A 59 7.22 1.62 -20.38
CA SER A 59 7.88 2.91 -20.14
C SER A 59 9.38 2.77 -19.94
N GLY A 60 9.88 1.57 -19.63
CA GLY A 60 11.30 1.31 -19.37
C GLY A 60 11.77 1.74 -17.98
N VAL A 61 10.91 2.40 -17.19
CA VAL A 61 11.17 2.76 -15.79
C VAL A 61 10.78 1.60 -14.90
N ARG A 62 11.72 1.09 -14.11
CA ARG A 62 11.50 -0.04 -13.21
C ARG A 62 11.56 0.44 -11.77
N ALA A 63 10.56 0.05 -10.99
CA ALA A 63 10.70 0.12 -9.53
C ALA A 63 11.70 -0.95 -9.08
N ALA A 64 12.28 -0.77 -7.91
CA ALA A 64 13.03 -1.80 -7.20
C ALA A 64 12.28 -2.20 -5.92
N CYS A 65 12.70 -3.29 -5.27
CA CYS A 65 12.18 -3.71 -3.96
C CYS A 65 12.03 -2.56 -2.93
N PRO A 66 13.05 -1.72 -2.67
CA PRO A 66 12.96 -0.62 -1.70
C PRO A 66 11.92 0.43 -2.04
N ASP A 67 11.62 0.66 -3.33
CA ASP A 67 10.70 1.73 -3.74
C ASP A 67 9.29 1.50 -3.20
N CYS A 68 8.92 0.23 -2.96
CA CYS A 68 7.62 -0.14 -2.40
C CYS A 68 7.71 -0.57 -0.93
N HIS A 69 8.80 -1.23 -0.50
CA HIS A 69 8.90 -1.84 0.83
C HIS A 69 9.62 -0.99 1.88
N VAL A 70 10.34 0.05 1.48
CA VAL A 70 11.14 0.89 2.39
C VAL A 70 10.65 2.34 2.29
N PRO A 71 10.10 2.89 3.39
CA PRO A 71 9.72 4.29 3.42
C PRO A 71 10.86 5.23 3.05
N ARG A 72 10.56 6.28 2.27
CA ARG A 72 11.53 7.33 1.97
C ARG A 72 11.79 8.29 3.15
N PRO A 73 10.76 8.75 3.90
CA PRO A 73 10.98 9.62 5.06
C PRO A 73 11.89 8.96 6.09
N TRP A 74 12.83 9.73 6.65
CA TRP A 74 13.88 9.17 7.49
C TRP A 74 13.33 8.42 8.71
N LEU A 75 12.37 9.00 9.42
CA LEU A 75 11.80 8.40 10.62
C LEU A 75 11.09 7.08 10.31
N ASP A 76 10.19 7.07 9.32
CA ASP A 76 9.47 5.86 8.89
C ASP A 76 10.45 4.77 8.40
N LYS A 77 11.50 5.18 7.67
CA LYS A 77 12.56 4.27 7.21
C LYS A 77 13.26 3.62 8.39
N MET A 78 13.64 4.40 9.39
CA MET A 78 14.34 3.88 10.57
C MET A 78 13.43 2.97 11.39
N LEU A 79 12.15 3.31 11.56
CA LEU A 79 11.18 2.45 12.25
C LEU A 79 10.99 1.12 11.51
N ARG A 80 10.83 1.13 10.18
CA ARG A 80 10.73 -0.09 9.37
C ARG A 80 12.00 -0.94 9.44
N LYS A 81 13.18 -0.31 9.42
CA LYS A 81 14.47 -1.00 9.55
C LYS A 81 14.67 -1.59 10.95
N ALA A 82 14.22 -0.90 11.99
CA ALA A 82 14.20 -1.46 13.34
C ALA A 82 13.26 -2.67 13.42
N ALA A 83 12.06 -2.60 12.84
CA ALA A 83 11.17 -3.77 12.76
C ALA A 83 11.77 -4.91 11.93
N ALA A 84 12.54 -4.60 10.88
CA ALA A 84 13.21 -5.57 10.02
C ALA A 84 14.27 -6.40 10.75
N THR A 85 14.77 -5.98 11.93
CA THR A 85 15.73 -6.80 12.68
C THR A 85 15.13 -8.14 13.11
N ASN A 86 13.80 -8.23 13.22
CA ASN A 86 13.10 -9.49 13.47
C ASN A 86 13.28 -10.49 12.30
N GLU A 87 13.43 -10.00 11.06
CA GLU A 87 13.67 -10.85 9.89
C GLU A 87 15.02 -11.58 10.01
N ILE A 88 16.02 -10.96 10.63
CA ILE A 88 17.34 -11.59 10.90
C ILE A 88 17.19 -12.72 11.91
N VAL A 89 16.38 -12.54 12.96
CA VAL A 89 16.09 -13.59 13.95
C VAL A 89 15.41 -14.79 13.26
N HIS A 90 14.41 -14.53 12.42
CA HIS A 90 13.71 -15.57 11.67
C HIS A 90 14.57 -16.25 10.60
N TRP A 91 15.52 -15.53 10.01
CA TRP A 91 16.55 -16.09 9.14
C TRP A 91 17.47 -17.06 9.91
N LEU A 92 17.97 -16.66 11.09
CA LEU A 92 18.79 -17.53 11.95
C LEU A 92 18.04 -18.79 12.40
N LEU A 93 16.75 -18.66 12.69
CA LEU A 93 15.88 -19.77 13.10
C LEU A 93 15.41 -20.64 11.91
N GLY A 94 15.65 -20.23 10.66
CA GLY A 94 15.19 -20.96 9.48
C GLY A 94 13.67 -21.09 9.37
N SER A 95 12.90 -20.09 9.84
CA SER A 95 11.44 -20.21 9.90
C SER A 95 10.74 -20.14 8.54
N ILE A 96 11.42 -19.62 7.51
CA ILE A 96 10.94 -19.53 6.12
C ILE A 96 12.04 -19.88 5.11
N ASP A 97 13.00 -20.73 5.48
CA ASP A 97 14.18 -21.07 4.67
C ASP A 97 13.89 -21.99 3.47
N THR A 98 12.67 -22.51 3.32
CA THR A 98 12.25 -23.25 2.12
C THR A 98 11.01 -22.61 1.48
N PRO A 99 10.76 -22.83 0.18
CA PRO A 99 9.55 -22.35 -0.49
C PRO A 99 8.27 -22.81 0.21
N GLU A 100 8.25 -24.02 0.76
CA GLU A 100 7.09 -24.59 1.45
C GLU A 100 6.83 -23.86 2.77
N LYS A 101 7.88 -23.62 3.58
CA LYS A 101 7.76 -22.84 4.82
C LYS A 101 7.37 -21.40 4.54
N PHE A 102 7.94 -20.77 3.51
CA PHE A 102 7.54 -19.44 3.06
C PHE A 102 6.08 -19.42 2.64
N SER A 103 5.64 -20.37 1.82
CA SER A 103 4.25 -20.47 1.36
C SER A 103 3.28 -20.64 2.53
N ALA A 104 3.62 -21.48 3.52
CA ALA A 104 2.81 -21.69 4.71
C ALA A 104 2.63 -20.42 5.58
N ARG A 105 3.54 -19.44 5.45
CA ARG A 105 3.48 -18.16 6.16
C ARG A 105 3.12 -16.98 5.26
N ARG A 106 2.86 -17.21 3.98
CA ARG A 106 2.77 -16.17 2.96
C ARG A 106 1.71 -15.13 3.26
N ILE A 107 0.51 -15.56 3.66
CA ILE A 107 -0.57 -14.64 4.01
C ILE A 107 -0.22 -13.78 5.24
N VAL A 108 0.43 -14.35 6.25
CA VAL A 108 0.86 -13.61 7.45
C VAL A 108 1.86 -12.53 7.04
N LEU A 109 2.89 -12.90 6.27
CA LEU A 109 3.90 -11.96 5.78
C LEU A 109 3.30 -10.87 4.88
N ALA A 110 2.37 -11.24 4.00
CA ALA A 110 1.69 -10.30 3.12
C ALA A 110 0.85 -9.29 3.90
N ARG A 111 0.09 -9.74 4.91
CA ARG A 111 -0.72 -8.87 5.77
C ARG A 111 0.13 -7.87 6.55
N GLU A 112 1.29 -8.27 7.07
CA GLU A 112 2.22 -7.34 7.73
C GLU A 112 2.70 -6.23 6.78
N VAL A 113 3.08 -6.60 5.55
CA VAL A 113 3.49 -5.63 4.52
C VAL A 113 2.32 -4.70 4.16
N TRP A 114 1.13 -5.25 3.91
CA TRP A 114 -0.04 -4.45 3.55
C TRP A 114 -0.50 -3.54 4.68
N ALA A 115 -0.43 -3.99 5.93
CA ALA A 115 -0.73 -3.16 7.10
C ALA A 115 0.22 -1.96 7.17
N GLY A 116 1.52 -2.17 6.95
CA GLY A 116 2.49 -1.09 6.89
C GLY A 116 2.23 -0.12 5.73
N MET A 117 1.95 -0.63 4.53
CA MET A 117 1.59 0.19 3.37
C MET A 117 0.31 1.00 3.62
N LYS A 118 -0.69 0.40 4.25
CA LYS A 118 -1.96 1.06 4.59
C LYS A 118 -1.78 2.11 5.67
N ALA A 119 -1.01 1.83 6.72
CA ALA A 119 -0.71 2.79 7.79
C ALA A 119 0.01 4.04 7.27
N GLY A 120 0.84 3.87 6.23
CA GLY A 120 1.48 4.97 5.52
C GLY A 120 0.65 5.56 4.36
N ASP A 121 -0.66 5.29 4.28
CA ASP A 121 -1.55 5.74 3.18
C ASP A 121 -0.98 5.46 1.77
N SER A 122 -0.35 4.30 1.59
CA SER A 122 0.32 3.92 0.33
C SER A 122 1.28 4.99 -0.21
N ARG A 123 1.93 5.76 0.68
CA ARG A 123 2.90 6.83 0.36
C ARG A 123 3.90 6.42 -0.73
N GLU A 124 4.37 5.18 -0.68
CA GLU A 124 5.37 4.64 -1.59
C GLU A 124 4.79 4.45 -3.00
N CYS A 125 3.51 4.05 -3.09
CA CYS A 125 2.77 4.02 -4.35
C CYS A 125 2.55 5.45 -4.87
N ARG A 126 2.07 6.36 -4.02
CA ARG A 126 1.74 7.74 -4.38
C ARG A 126 2.96 8.53 -4.85
N ALA A 127 4.15 8.25 -4.33
CA ALA A 127 5.39 8.88 -4.79
C ALA A 127 5.64 8.75 -6.31
N CYS A 128 5.07 7.72 -6.95
CA CYS A 128 5.11 7.55 -8.40
C CYS A 128 3.72 7.64 -9.07
N HIS A 129 2.65 7.35 -8.33
CA HIS A 129 1.26 7.25 -8.81
C HIS A 129 0.35 8.41 -8.38
N ASP A 130 0.90 9.54 -7.93
CA ASP A 130 0.12 10.74 -7.57
C ASP A 130 -0.76 11.25 -8.73
N ALA A 131 -0.40 10.91 -9.97
CA ALA A 131 -1.15 11.22 -11.18
C ALA A 131 -2.32 10.27 -11.49
N VAL A 132 -2.73 9.38 -10.57
CA VAL A 132 -4.04 8.71 -10.67
C VAL A 132 -5.11 9.77 -10.43
N GLN A 133 -5.32 10.63 -11.44
CA GLN A 133 -6.40 11.57 -11.47
C GLN A 133 -7.69 10.74 -11.59
N PRO A 134 -8.60 10.79 -10.60
CA PRO A 134 -9.89 10.12 -10.68
C PRO A 134 -10.69 10.53 -11.94
N ALA A 135 -10.36 11.69 -12.51
CA ALA A 135 -10.94 12.25 -13.72
C ALA A 135 -10.26 11.85 -15.03
N SER A 136 -9.23 10.98 -15.04
CA SER A 136 -8.57 10.60 -16.29
C SER A 136 -9.54 9.89 -17.25
N ASP A 137 -9.63 10.40 -18.47
CA ASP A 137 -10.37 9.83 -19.60
C ASP A 137 -9.86 8.43 -20.00
N LYS A 138 -8.66 8.06 -19.55
CA LYS A 138 -8.05 6.73 -19.75
C LYS A 138 -8.60 5.66 -18.80
N GLN A 139 -9.38 6.03 -17.80
CA GLN A 139 -9.98 5.10 -16.84
C GLN A 139 -11.41 4.73 -17.26
N SER A 140 -11.79 3.47 -17.03
CA SER A 140 -13.20 3.07 -17.15
C SER A 140 -14.05 3.78 -16.11
N THR A 141 -15.35 3.94 -16.36
CA THR A 141 -16.27 4.60 -15.41
C THR A 141 -16.18 4.00 -14.01
N ARG A 142 -16.19 2.66 -13.90
CA ARG A 142 -15.99 1.95 -12.63
C ARG A 142 -14.68 2.31 -11.96
N ALA A 143 -13.57 2.37 -12.69
CA ALA A 143 -12.27 2.72 -12.12
C ALA A 143 -12.24 4.17 -11.60
N ARG A 144 -12.86 5.12 -12.31
CA ARG A 144 -12.99 6.51 -11.86
C ARG A 144 -13.80 6.61 -10.58
N LEU A 145 -14.92 5.90 -10.49
CA LEU A 145 -15.75 5.86 -9.28
C LEU A 145 -14.95 5.31 -8.08
N MET A 146 -14.26 4.18 -8.27
CA MET A 146 -13.46 3.56 -7.20
C MET A 146 -12.29 4.43 -6.76
N HIS A 147 -11.55 5.04 -7.70
CA HIS A 147 -10.49 5.99 -7.34
C HIS A 147 -11.05 7.26 -6.68
N GLY A 148 -12.23 7.73 -7.08
CA GLY A 148 -12.91 8.84 -6.42
C GLY A 148 -13.33 8.55 -4.96
N LEU A 149 -13.39 7.28 -4.55
CA LEU A 149 -13.56 6.91 -3.13
C LEU A 149 -12.30 7.24 -2.31
N MET A 150 -11.12 7.25 -2.93
CA MET A 150 -9.84 7.50 -2.23
C MET A 150 -9.67 8.98 -1.85
N ASP A 151 -10.19 9.91 -2.66
CA ASP A 151 -10.13 11.36 -2.38
C ASP A 151 -10.85 11.75 -1.08
N GLN A 152 -11.82 10.93 -0.67
CA GLN A 152 -12.69 11.21 0.47
C GLN A 152 -12.17 10.55 1.75
N GLY A 153 -11.00 9.91 1.67
CA GLY A 153 -10.35 9.24 2.78
C GLY A 153 -10.91 7.85 3.06
N GLY A 154 -10.11 7.04 3.75
CA GLY A 154 -10.52 5.72 4.25
C GLY A 154 -10.18 4.53 3.35
N PHE A 155 -9.71 4.77 2.12
CA PHE A 155 -9.09 3.76 1.26
C PHE A 155 -7.69 4.17 0.84
N THR A 156 -6.83 3.16 0.75
CA THR A 156 -5.45 3.25 0.29
C THR A 156 -5.30 2.39 -0.97
N CYS A 157 -4.20 2.55 -1.72
CA CYS A 157 -3.96 1.77 -2.93
C CYS A 157 -4.02 0.26 -2.66
N ILE A 158 -3.49 -0.17 -1.52
CA ILE A 158 -3.40 -1.59 -1.13
C ILE A 158 -4.72 -2.19 -0.61
N ASP A 159 -5.78 -1.39 -0.45
CA ASP A 159 -7.11 -1.91 -0.13
C ASP A 159 -7.73 -2.65 -1.31
N CYS A 160 -7.43 -2.20 -2.53
CA CYS A 160 -7.92 -2.82 -3.77
C CYS A 160 -6.80 -3.50 -4.57
N HIS A 161 -5.62 -2.87 -4.66
CA HIS A 161 -4.51 -3.36 -5.47
C HIS A 161 -3.56 -4.25 -4.66
N ARG A 162 -4.03 -5.41 -4.23
CA ARG A 162 -3.14 -6.45 -3.65
C ARG A 162 -2.60 -7.35 -4.75
N GLY A 163 -1.43 -7.95 -4.51
CA GLY A 163 -0.80 -8.86 -5.47
C GLY A 163 -0.27 -8.19 -6.76
N ILE A 164 0.08 -6.90 -6.69
CA ILE A 164 0.57 -6.13 -7.86
C ILE A 164 1.93 -6.64 -8.36
N ALA A 165 2.83 -6.92 -7.42
CA ALA A 165 4.22 -7.33 -7.70
C ALA A 165 4.47 -8.82 -7.43
N HIS A 166 3.64 -9.43 -6.59
CA HIS A 166 3.81 -10.80 -6.11
C HIS A 166 2.48 -11.53 -6.21
N ARG A 167 2.52 -12.86 -6.32
CA ARG A 167 1.30 -13.67 -6.36
C ARG A 167 0.47 -13.44 -5.09
N LEU A 168 -0.80 -13.12 -5.29
CA LEU A 168 -1.77 -12.97 -4.23
C LEU A 168 -2.00 -14.34 -3.55
N PRO A 169 -1.87 -14.46 -2.22
CA PRO A 169 -2.27 -15.67 -1.49
C PRO A 169 -3.77 -15.91 -1.65
N VAL A 170 -4.20 -17.17 -1.75
CA VAL A 170 -5.63 -17.52 -1.89
C VAL A 170 -6.43 -17.01 -0.69
N GLU A 171 -5.84 -17.06 0.50
CA GLU A 171 -6.43 -16.59 1.74
C GLU A 171 -6.66 -15.07 1.79
N ALA A 172 -6.08 -14.31 0.85
CA ALA A 172 -6.26 -12.87 0.75
C ALA A 172 -7.57 -12.47 0.04
N GLU A 173 -8.30 -13.43 -0.55
CA GLU A 173 -9.61 -13.19 -1.17
C GLU A 173 -10.58 -12.58 -0.16
N ALA A 174 -10.69 -13.15 1.04
CA ALA A 174 -11.54 -12.61 2.11
C ALA A 174 -11.17 -11.17 2.51
N ASP A 175 -9.87 -10.85 2.54
CA ASP A 175 -9.43 -9.49 2.85
C ASP A 175 -9.85 -8.51 1.73
N LEU A 176 -9.83 -8.97 0.47
CA LEU A 176 -10.19 -8.15 -0.69
C LEU A 176 -11.70 -7.94 -0.75
N ASP A 177 -12.48 -8.99 -0.53
CA ASP A 177 -13.94 -8.94 -0.47
C ASP A 177 -14.42 -7.94 0.59
N ALA A 178 -13.85 -8.01 1.81
CA ALA A 178 -14.17 -7.04 2.85
C ALA A 178 -13.86 -5.58 2.45
N SER A 179 -12.81 -5.37 1.65
CA SER A 179 -12.44 -4.03 1.16
C SER A 179 -13.42 -3.56 0.07
N LEU A 180 -13.85 -4.47 -0.81
CA LEU A 180 -14.83 -4.20 -1.86
C LEU A 180 -16.24 -3.99 -1.30
N ASP A 181 -16.66 -4.73 -0.28
CA ASP A 181 -17.96 -4.56 0.39
C ASP A 181 -18.08 -3.17 1.01
N ARG A 182 -17.02 -2.72 1.69
CA ARG A 182 -16.96 -1.35 2.21
C ARG A 182 -17.07 -0.31 1.08
N ALA A 183 -16.40 -0.55 -0.04
CA ALA A 183 -16.48 0.37 -1.19
C ALA A 183 -17.88 0.39 -1.80
N HIS A 184 -18.54 -0.77 -1.88
CA HIS A 184 -19.89 -0.90 -2.38
C HIS A 184 -20.90 -0.16 -1.49
N GLU A 185 -20.80 -0.29 -0.17
CA GLU A 185 -21.66 0.42 0.78
C GLU A 185 -21.50 1.94 0.68
N LEU A 186 -20.27 2.42 0.47
CA LEU A 186 -20.00 3.83 0.25
C LEU A 186 -20.54 4.36 -1.08
N LEU A 187 -20.57 3.53 -2.13
CA LEU A 187 -21.20 3.91 -3.40
C LEU A 187 -22.73 3.94 -3.29
N ARG A 188 -23.33 2.97 -2.57
CA ARG A 188 -24.76 2.93 -2.29
C ARG A 188 -25.23 4.13 -1.48
N SER A 189 -24.53 4.47 -0.40
CA SER A 189 -24.87 5.66 0.41
C SER A 189 -24.73 7.00 -0.34
N ARG A 190 -24.10 7.00 -1.52
CA ARG A 190 -24.00 8.15 -2.43
C ARG A 190 -24.99 8.09 -3.60
N ALA A 191 -25.91 7.13 -3.59
CA ALA A 191 -26.87 6.90 -4.67
C ALA A 191 -26.20 6.79 -6.05
N VAL A 192 -25.00 6.18 -6.12
CA VAL A 192 -24.39 5.85 -7.41
C VAL A 192 -25.23 4.75 -8.05
N ALA A 193 -25.78 5.03 -9.23
CA ALA A 193 -26.66 4.10 -9.91
C ALA A 193 -25.96 2.76 -10.18
N CYS A 194 -26.63 1.64 -9.86
CA CYS A 194 -26.03 0.31 -9.91
C CYS A 194 -25.45 -0.05 -11.29
N HIS A 195 -26.08 0.43 -12.37
CA HIS A 195 -25.67 0.18 -13.76
C HIS A 195 -24.33 0.83 -14.15
N GLU A 196 -23.85 1.83 -13.40
CA GLU A 196 -22.53 2.44 -13.62
C GLU A 196 -21.38 1.45 -13.36
N CYS A 197 -21.62 0.46 -12.50
CA CYS A 197 -20.67 -0.60 -12.16
C CYS A 197 -21.11 -1.98 -12.69
N HIS A 198 -22.41 -2.25 -12.77
CA HIS A 198 -23.00 -3.50 -13.24
C HIS A 198 -23.70 -3.32 -14.58
N ARG A 199 -22.93 -3.31 -15.67
CA ARG A 199 -23.43 -3.02 -17.03
C ARG A 199 -24.53 -3.95 -17.53
N ASP A 200 -24.57 -5.18 -17.03
CA ASP A 200 -25.55 -6.20 -17.42
C ASP A 200 -26.69 -6.35 -16.40
N MET A 201 -26.76 -5.46 -15.40
CA MET A 201 -27.86 -5.43 -14.44
C MET A 201 -29.09 -4.80 -15.07
N ALA A 202 -30.26 -5.36 -14.79
CA ALA A 202 -31.52 -4.74 -15.18
C ALA A 202 -31.60 -3.31 -14.61
N ALA A 203 -32.07 -2.37 -15.42
CA ALA A 203 -32.39 -1.01 -14.99
C ALA A 203 -33.92 -0.86 -14.95
N PRO A 204 -34.48 0.05 -14.14
CA PRO A 204 -35.90 0.31 -14.18
C PRO A 204 -36.27 0.91 -15.55
N PRO A 205 -37.52 0.74 -16.01
CA PRO A 205 -38.00 1.40 -17.22
C PRO A 205 -37.76 2.92 -17.15
N PRO A 206 -37.56 3.60 -18.30
CA PRO A 206 -37.36 5.05 -18.31
C PRO A 206 -38.53 5.78 -17.63
N GLY A 207 -38.26 6.44 -16.50
CA GLY A 207 -39.27 7.15 -15.70
C GLY A 207 -39.61 6.48 -14.35
N ASP A 208 -39.12 5.27 -14.10
CA ASP A 208 -39.31 4.55 -12.83
C ASP A 208 -37.99 4.50 -12.03
N GLU A 209 -38.06 4.47 -10.69
CA GLU A 209 -36.94 4.25 -9.77
C GLU A 209 -37.10 2.87 -9.09
N TRP A 210 -36.00 2.26 -8.62
CA TRP A 210 -36.13 1.02 -7.84
C TRP A 210 -36.76 1.27 -6.46
N PRO A 211 -37.56 0.34 -5.90
CA PRO A 211 -38.25 0.55 -4.61
C PRO A 211 -37.31 0.85 -3.41
N ASP A 212 -36.09 0.32 -3.43
CA ASP A 212 -35.06 0.52 -2.40
C ASP A 212 -34.31 1.86 -2.54
N GLU A 213 -34.26 2.43 -3.74
CA GLU A 213 -33.70 3.77 -4.00
C GLU A 213 -34.61 4.89 -3.45
N GLN A 214 -35.93 4.66 -3.37
CA GLN A 214 -36.89 5.61 -2.79
C GLN A 214 -36.72 5.73 -1.27
N GLU A 215 -36.57 4.61 -0.55
CA GLU A 215 -36.38 4.61 0.92
C GLU A 215 -35.07 5.30 1.33
N THR A 216 -33.99 5.14 0.58
CA THR A 216 -32.69 5.78 0.88
C THR A 216 -32.70 7.28 0.60
N ARG A 217 -33.40 7.74 -0.44
CA ARG A 217 -33.60 9.18 -0.72
C ARG A 217 -34.48 9.85 0.33
N GLU A 218 -35.55 9.20 0.77
CA GLU A 218 -36.44 9.73 1.80
C GLU A 218 -35.76 9.76 3.18
N GLY A 219 -34.96 8.73 3.51
CA GLY A 219 -34.17 8.69 4.75
C GLY A 219 -33.07 9.76 4.82
N THR A 220 -32.32 9.97 3.73
CA THR A 220 -31.26 11.01 3.70
C THR A 220 -31.81 12.44 3.63
N ALA A 221 -32.97 12.65 3.00
CA ALA A 221 -33.67 13.94 3.01
C ALA A 221 -34.24 14.30 4.40
N GLY A 222 -34.56 13.29 5.23
CA GLY A 222 -35.00 13.46 6.62
C GLY A 222 -33.88 13.93 7.55
N GLU A 223 -32.67 13.39 7.41
CA GLU A 223 -31.53 13.71 8.28
C GLU A 223 -30.92 15.10 8.01
N ALA A 224 -30.98 15.58 6.76
CA ALA A 224 -30.43 16.88 6.36
C ALA A 224 -31.24 18.10 6.86
N ARG A 225 -32.42 17.90 7.48
CA ARG A 225 -33.25 18.99 8.05
C ARG A 225 -33.07 19.22 9.55
N GLY A 226 -32.19 18.49 10.23
CA GLY A 226 -32.13 18.45 11.70
C GLY A 226 -31.00 19.23 12.41
N SER A 227 -29.86 19.51 11.79
CA SER A 227 -28.70 20.07 12.52
C SER A 227 -28.50 21.56 12.28
N ARG A 228 -29.36 22.38 12.90
CA ARG A 228 -29.03 23.78 13.18
C ARG A 228 -28.08 23.81 14.39
N LEU A 229 -26.82 24.16 14.16
CA LEU A 229 -25.83 24.44 15.21
C LEU A 229 -26.37 25.57 16.12
N PRO A 230 -26.36 25.42 17.46
CA PRO A 230 -26.64 26.54 18.35
C PRO A 230 -25.44 27.50 18.40
N ASP A 231 -25.76 28.80 18.50
CA ASP A 231 -24.83 29.93 18.66
C ASP A 231 -23.96 29.84 19.92
#